data_AF-A0A7Y3JVL9-F1
#
_entry.id   AF-A0A7Y3JVL9-F1
#
_cell.length_a   1.000
_cell.length_b   1.000
_cell.length_c   1.000
_cell.angle_alpha   90.00
_cell.angle_beta   90.00
_cell.angle_gamma   90.00
#
_symmetry.space_group_name_H-M   'P 1'
#
loop_
_entity.id
_entity.type
_entity.pdbx_description
1 polymer ?
#
loop_
_entity_poly.entity_id
_entity_poly.type
_entity_poly.pdbx_seq_one_letter_code
_entity_poly.pdbx_strand_id
1 'polypeptide(L)'
;MSRRFQLACYVTEDVSRAFAERVRARDLTIAAAVRQLVLADLYGRGNPAELRQNLLFQTIALDGLLQAHPDPELRQRILKIWRARLAEEGLTDAA
;
A
#
# COMPACT_ATOMS: atom_id res chain seq x y z
N MET A 1 9.86 22.47 14.57
CA MET A 1 10.43 21.10 14.69
C MET A 1 9.45 20.24 15.47
N SER A 2 8.89 19.18 14.88
CA SER A 2 8.01 18.26 15.61
C SER A 2 8.81 17.43 16.62
N ARG A 3 8.27 17.33 17.83
CA ARG A 3 8.87 16.56 18.94
C ARG A 3 8.92 15.08 18.55
N ARG A 4 10.08 14.44 18.67
CA ARG A 4 10.26 12.99 18.44
C ARG A 4 10.22 12.27 19.78
N PHE A 5 9.42 11.21 19.86
CA PHE A 5 9.33 10.34 21.03
C PHE A 5 9.99 8.99 20.72
N GLN A 6 10.75 8.45 21.67
CA GLN A 6 11.36 7.13 21.54
C GLN A 6 10.37 6.06 21.97
N LEU A 7 10.25 5.02 21.15
CA LEU A 7 9.56 3.78 21.51
C LEU A 7 10.63 2.69 21.67
N ALA A 8 10.62 2.01 22.80
CA ALA A 8 11.54 0.92 23.12
C ALA A 8 10.75 -0.25 23.70
N CYS A 9 11.14 -1.47 23.32
CA CYS A 9 10.52 -2.70 23.80
C CYS A 9 11.64 -3.72 24.04
N TYR A 10 11.63 -4.36 25.21
CA TYR A 10 12.54 -5.45 25.53
C TYR A 10 11.96 -6.76 25.01
N VAL A 11 12.77 -7.50 24.26
CA VAL A 11 12.43 -8.80 23.69
C VAL A 11 13.56 -9.78 23.93
N THR A 12 13.27 -11.08 23.85
CA THR A 12 14.28 -12.13 23.89
C THR A 12 15.15 -12.12 22.63
N GLU A 13 16.33 -12.74 22.71
CA GLU A 13 17.32 -12.73 21.61
C GLU A 13 16.78 -13.37 20.32
N ASP A 14 16.06 -14.48 20.45
CA ASP A 14 15.42 -15.19 19.34
C ASP A 14 14.40 -14.30 18.60
N VAL A 15 13.58 -13.54 19.33
CA VAL A 15 12.62 -12.59 18.74
C VAL A 15 13.35 -11.44 18.05
N SER A 16 14.38 -10.88 18.68
CA SER A 16 15.19 -9.81 18.10
C SER A 16 15.84 -10.25 16.77
N ARG A 17 16.43 -11.45 16.76
CA ARG A 17 17.06 -12.05 15.57
C ARG A 17 16.06 -12.29 14.45
N ALA A 18 14.94 -12.97 14.75
CA ALA A 18 13.90 -13.26 13.76
C ALA A 18 13.30 -11.97 13.17
N PHE A 19 13.11 -10.93 14.00
CA PHE A 19 12.62 -9.64 13.51
C PHE A 19 13.65 -8.96 12.61
N ALA A 20 14.93 -8.94 12.99
CA ALA A 20 16.00 -8.33 12.19
C ALA A 20 16.16 -8.99 10.82
N GLU A 21 16.07 -10.32 10.74
CA GLU A 21 16.10 -11.07 9.48
C GLU A 21 14.94 -10.67 8.55
N ARG A 22 13.72 -10.60 9.10
CA ARG A 22 12.53 -10.20 8.34
C ARG A 22 12.60 -8.77 7.84
N VAL A 23 13.20 -7.88 8.62
CA VAL A 23 13.39 -6.47 8.26
C VAL A 23 14.43 -6.32 7.15
N ARG A 24 15.54 -7.06 7.23
CA ARG A 24 16.57 -7.09 6.18
C ARG A 24 16.04 -7.63 4.86
N ALA A 25 15.20 -8.66 4.89
CA ALA A 25 14.57 -9.21 3.69
C ALA A 25 13.65 -8.21 2.95
N ARG A 26 13.35 -7.06 3.56
CA ARG A 26 12.52 -5.98 3.00
C ARG A 26 13.32 -4.70 2.72
N ASP A 27 14.65 -4.73 2.84
CA ASP A 27 15.55 -3.57 2.73
C ASP A 27 15.16 -2.39 3.63
N LEU A 28 14.64 -2.68 4.83
CA LEU A 28 14.24 -1.67 5.81
C LEU A 28 15.23 -1.58 6.97
N THR A 29 15.20 -0.45 7.68
CA THR A 29 15.82 -0.36 9.01
C THR A 29 14.84 -0.86 10.08
N ILE A 30 15.35 -1.37 11.20
CA ILE A 30 14.53 -1.82 12.34
C ILE A 30 13.58 -0.71 12.79
N ALA A 31 14.07 0.52 12.90
CA ALA A 31 13.26 1.67 13.29
C ALA A 31 12.15 2.00 12.27
N ALA A 32 12.42 1.85 10.97
CA ALA A 32 11.41 2.03 9.93
C ALA A 32 10.33 0.95 10.00
N ALA A 33 10.71 -0.31 10.21
CA ALA A 33 9.77 -1.41 10.35
C ALA A 33 8.90 -1.29 11.61
N VAL A 34 9.47 -0.92 12.76
CA VAL A 34 8.69 -0.66 13.99
C VAL A 34 7.72 0.49 13.78
N ARG A 35 8.16 1.58 13.13
CA ARG A 35 7.26 2.70 12.79
C ARG A 35 6.09 2.23 11.93
N GLN A 36 6.35 1.43 10.89
CA GLN A 36 5.28 0.91 10.03
C GLN A 36 4.32 0.00 10.80
N LEU A 37 4.82 -0.84 11.71
CA LEU A 37 3.99 -1.72 12.54
C LEU A 37 3.07 -0.91 13.45
N VAL A 38 3.59 0.12 14.12
CA VAL A 38 2.81 1.03 14.95
C VAL A 38 1.77 1.79 14.12
N LEU A 39 2.15 2.29 12.95
CA LEU A 39 1.21 2.97 12.06
C LEU A 39 0.12 2.02 11.52
N ALA A 40 0.47 0.78 11.20
CA ALA A 40 -0.50 -0.22 10.75
C ALA A 40 -1.43 -0.68 11.88
N ASP A 41 -0.96 -0.74 13.12
CA ASP A 41 -1.83 -1.03 14.27
C ASP A 41 -2.79 0.13 14.55
N LEU A 42 -2.28 1.36 14.60
CA LEU A 42 -3.06 2.56 14.93
C LEU A 42 -4.00 3.01 13.80
N TYR A 43 -3.59 2.84 12.55
CA TYR A 43 -4.29 3.39 11.38
C TYR A 43 -4.63 2.34 10.32
N GLY A 44 -4.08 1.12 10.41
CA GLY A 44 -4.24 0.08 9.40
C GLY A 44 -5.52 -0.75 9.54
N ARG A 45 -6.36 -0.51 10.56
CA ARG A 45 -7.73 -1.05 10.60
C ARG A 45 -8.73 -0.08 9.98
N GLY A 46 -8.56 0.22 8.69
CA GLY A 46 -9.76 0.46 7.88
C GLY A 46 -10.51 -0.86 7.82
N ASN A 47 -11.77 -0.91 8.25
CA ASN A 47 -12.59 -2.11 8.15
C ASN A 47 -12.46 -2.66 6.70
N PRO A 48 -12.21 -3.96 6.47
CA PRO A 48 -12.15 -4.49 5.10
C PRO A 48 -13.37 -4.12 4.24
N ALA A 49 -14.53 -3.94 4.87
CA ALA A 49 -15.73 -3.39 4.23
C ALA A 49 -15.57 -1.91 3.84
N GLU A 50 -14.98 -1.06 4.69
CA GLU A 50 -14.67 0.34 4.39
C GLU A 50 -13.60 0.48 3.32
N LEU A 51 -12.56 -0.38 3.32
CA LEU A 51 -11.57 -0.40 2.24
C LEU A 51 -12.22 -0.75 0.90
N ARG A 52 -13.12 -1.75 0.88
CA ARG A 52 -13.89 -2.10 -0.31
C ARG A 52 -14.80 -0.95 -0.75
N GLN A 53 -15.49 -0.29 0.19
CA GLN A 53 -16.34 0.87 -0.10
C GLN A 53 -15.54 2.05 -0.65
N ASN A 54 -14.36 2.32 -0.09
CA ASN A 54 -13.46 3.38 -0.56
C ASN A 54 -12.92 3.08 -1.95
N LEU A 55 -12.55 1.83 -2.25
CA LEU A 55 -12.15 1.43 -3.60
C LEU A 55 -13.30 1.59 -4.61
N LEU A 56 -14.52 1.18 -4.23
CA LEU A 56 -15.71 1.37 -5.06
C LEU A 56 -16.00 2.84 -5.32
N PHE A 57 -15.94 3.68 -4.27
CA PHE A 57 -16.12 5.12 -4.40
C PHE A 57 -15.08 5.75 -5.33
N GLN A 58 -13.79 5.42 -5.14
CA GLN A 58 -12.71 5.91 -5.99
C GLN A 58 -12.93 5.50 -7.45
N THR A 59 -13.33 4.25 -7.69
CA THR A 59 -13.61 3.74 -9.05
C THR A 59 -14.73 4.55 -9.71
N ILE A 60 -15.85 4.76 -9.01
CA ILE A 60 -17.00 5.52 -9.51
C ILE A 60 -16.60 6.98 -9.78
N ALA A 61 -15.86 7.60 -8.85
CA ALA A 61 -15.42 8.98 -9.00
C ALA A 61 -14.47 9.16 -10.19
N LEU A 62 -13.51 8.24 -10.37
CA LEU A 62 -12.60 8.23 -11.51
C LEU A 62 -13.34 8.01 -12.83
N ASP A 63 -14.30 7.09 -12.88
CA ASP A 63 -15.13 6.88 -14.08
C ASP A 63 -15.93 8.13 -14.42
N GLY A 64 -16.53 8.79 -13.42
CA GLY A 64 -17.24 10.06 -13.63
C GLY A 64 -16.33 11.17 -14.14
N LEU A 65 -15.11 11.29 -13.60
CA LEU A 65 -14.12 12.26 -14.06
C LEU A 65 -13.65 11.97 -15.50
N LEU A 66 -13.45 10.70 -15.85
CA LEU A 66 -13.06 10.30 -17.21
C LEU A 66 -14.18 10.53 -18.22
N GLN A 67 -15.44 10.32 -17.83
CA GLN A 67 -16.60 10.60 -18.69
C GLN A 67 -16.81 12.09 -18.93
N ALA A 68 -16.56 12.92 -17.92
CA ALA A 68 -16.66 14.38 -18.04
C ALA A 68 -15.43 15.02 -18.71
N HIS A 69 -14.38 14.23 -18.98
CA HIS A 69 -13.15 14.76 -19.55
C HIS A 69 -13.35 15.15 -21.03
N PRO A 70 -12.81 16.29 -21.50
CA PRO A 70 -12.96 16.74 -22.89
C PRO A 70 -12.34 15.81 -23.94
N ASP A 71 -11.43 14.94 -23.50
CA ASP A 71 -10.76 13.95 -24.35
C ASP A 71 -11.44 12.58 -24.19
N PRO A 72 -12.24 12.14 -25.19
CA PRO A 72 -12.98 10.88 -25.11
C PRO A 72 -12.07 9.63 -25.16
N GLU A 73 -10.85 9.77 -25.69
CA GLU A 73 -9.89 8.66 -25.83
C GLU A 73 -9.04 8.46 -24.58
N LEU A 74 -9.09 9.39 -23.62
CA LEU A 74 -8.28 9.33 -22.40
C LEU A 74 -8.49 8.01 -21.63
N ARG A 75 -9.74 7.56 -21.52
CA ARG A 75 -10.09 6.29 -20.86
C ARG A 75 -9.40 5.09 -21.49
N GLN A 76 -9.42 5.00 -22.82
CA GLN A 76 -8.80 3.89 -23.56
C GLN A 76 -7.27 3.91 -23.41
N ARG A 77 -6.65 5.09 -23.44
CA ARG A 77 -5.21 5.22 -23.22
C ARG A 77 -4.79 4.79 -21.82
N ILE A 78 -5.54 5.18 -20.78
CA ILE A 78 -5.26 4.76 -19.40
C ILE A 78 -5.37 3.25 -19.26
N LEU A 79 -6.42 2.63 -19.83
CA LEU A 79 -6.59 1.17 -19.81
C LEU A 79 -5.43 0.46 -20.52
N LYS A 80 -4.96 0.99 -21.64
CA LYS A 80 -3.82 0.43 -22.38
C LYS A 80 -2.53 0.50 -21.56
N ILE A 81 -2.24 1.63 -20.92
CA ILE A 81 -1.07 1.82 -20.06
C ILE A 81 -1.14 0.87 -18.85
N TRP A 82 -2.32 0.77 -18.23
CA TRP A 82 -2.52 -0.10 -17.08
C TRP A 82 -2.30 -1.57 -17.42
N ARG A 83 -2.86 -2.06 -18.52
CA ARG A 83 -2.64 -3.44 -19.00
C ARG A 83 -1.18 -3.72 -19.34
N ALA A 84 -0.49 -2.77 -19.96
CA ALA A 84 0.94 -2.91 -20.25
C ALA A 84 1.77 -3.07 -18.97
N ARG A 85 1.48 -2.26 -17.93
CA ARG A 85 2.15 -2.38 -16.62
C ARG A 85 1.86 -3.69 -15.91
N LEU A 86 0.62 -4.17 -15.95
CA LEU A 86 0.27 -5.48 -15.38
C LEU A 86 0.99 -6.64 -16.07
N ALA A 87 1.23 -6.53 -17.38
CA ALA A 87 2.01 -7.50 -18.14
C ALA A 87 3.50 -7.43 -17.78
N GLU A 88 4.05 -6.23 -17.60
CA GLU A 88 5.45 -6.02 -17.18
C GLU A 88 5.72 -6.54 -15.75
N GLU A 89 4.74 -6.43 -14.85
CA GLU A 89 4.85 -6.90 -13.46
C GLU A 89 4.57 -8.42 -13.29
N GLY A 90 4.27 -9.14 -14.37
CA GLY A 90 3.98 -10.58 -14.31
C GLY A 90 2.67 -10.93 -13.58
N LEU A 91 1.76 -9.95 -13.42
CA LEU A 91 0.46 -10.10 -12.76
C LEU A 91 -0.64 -10.59 -13.71
N THR A 92 -0.26 -11.05 -14.91
CA THR A 92 -1.17 -11.63 -15.91
C THR A 92 -0.99 -13.15 -15.92
N ASP A 93 -1.66 -13.81 -14.97
CA ASP A 93 -2.43 -15.06 -15.13
C ASP A 93 -2.55 -15.80 -13.79
N ALA A 94 -3.74 -15.73 -13.21
CA ALA A 94 -4.34 -16.85 -12.52
C ALA A 94 -5.73 -17.04 -13.15
N ALA A 95 -5.75 -17.90 -14.17
CA ALA A 95 -6.98 -18.48 -14.72
C ALA A 95 -7.69 -19.35 -13.67
#